data_AF-A0A9P3IPY1-F1
#
_entry.id   AF-A0A9P3IPY1-F1
#
_cell.length_a   1.000
_cell.length_b   1.000
_cell.length_c   1.000
_cell.angle_alpha   90.00
_cell.angle_beta   90.00
_cell.angle_gamma   90.00
#
_symmetry.space_group_name_H-M   'P 1'
#
loop_
_entity.id
_entity.type
_entity.pdbx_description
1 polymer ?
#
loop_
_entity_poly.entity_id
_entity_poly.type
_entity_poly.pdbx_seq_one_letter_code
_entity_poly.pdbx_strand_id
1 'polypeptide(L)'
;MPGDVDRVNRLFADTMRAGVPIQCASIRIQHLAWLLLSGRYLVIALVDKRTITHPLASERCPPECCGPTPGYIGHFVVVCGFDSQCRMFEICDPSSHGGTSWVPFAALEDARMTFGTDQDLILVRLADSSHSELR
;
A
#
# COMPACT_ATOMS: atom_id res chain seq x y z
N MET A 1 10.58 -0.15 -20.16
CA MET A 1 9.63 -0.58 -21.20
C MET A 1 8.64 0.54 -21.44
N PRO A 2 8.75 1.30 -22.54
CA PRO A 2 7.92 2.50 -22.77
C PRO A 2 6.41 2.25 -22.77
N GLY A 3 5.96 1.03 -23.11
CA GLY A 3 4.54 0.67 -23.07
C GLY A 3 3.92 0.60 -21.67
N ASP A 4 4.73 0.42 -20.61
CA ASP A 4 4.21 0.35 -19.24
C ASP A 4 3.75 1.71 -18.72
N VAL A 5 4.51 2.76 -19.01
CA VAL A 5 4.15 4.13 -18.59
C VAL A 5 2.83 4.55 -19.25
N ASP A 6 2.68 4.32 -20.55
CA ASP A 6 1.44 4.64 -21.27
C ASP A 6 0.26 3.80 -20.79
N ARG A 7 0.49 2.53 -20.42
CA ARG A 7 -0.56 1.68 -19.84
C ARG A 7 -0.99 2.20 -18.47
N VAL A 8 -0.04 2.53 -17.59
CA VAL A 8 -0.32 3.06 -16.25
C VAL A 8 -1.03 4.42 -16.35
N ASN A 9 -0.54 5.35 -17.16
CA ASN A 9 -1.18 6.65 -17.37
C ASN A 9 -2.61 6.51 -17.88
N ARG A 10 -2.87 5.53 -18.77
CA ARG A 10 -4.25 5.19 -19.18
C ARG A 10 -5.08 4.72 -17.99
N LEU A 11 -4.60 3.82 -17.15
CA LEU A 11 -5.34 3.38 -15.95
C LEU A 11 -5.73 4.56 -15.03
N PHE A 12 -4.82 5.51 -14.80
CA PHE A 12 -5.15 6.72 -14.04
C PHE A 12 -6.22 7.57 -14.73
N ALA A 13 -6.08 7.80 -16.05
CA ALA A 13 -7.05 8.58 -16.82
C ALA A 13 -8.44 7.91 -16.88
N ASP A 14 -8.48 6.59 -17.07
CA ASP A 14 -9.70 5.78 -17.05
C ASP A 14 -10.38 5.82 -15.68
N THR A 15 -9.60 5.71 -14.60
CA THR A 15 -10.12 5.78 -13.21
C THR A 15 -10.74 7.15 -12.92
N MET A 16 -10.08 8.24 -13.32
CA MET A 16 -10.62 9.59 -13.19
C MET A 16 -11.89 9.78 -14.03
N ARG A 17 -11.92 9.27 -15.27
CA ARG A 17 -13.12 9.30 -16.13
C ARG A 17 -14.29 8.52 -15.55
N ALA A 18 -14.01 7.44 -14.82
CA ALA A 18 -15.03 6.65 -14.11
C ALA A 18 -15.55 7.35 -12.84
N GLY A 19 -15.05 8.54 -12.51
CA GLY A 19 -15.49 9.31 -11.35
C GLY A 19 -14.95 8.78 -10.02
N VAL A 20 -13.91 7.95 -10.04
CA VAL A 20 -13.24 7.46 -8.83
C VAL A 20 -12.13 8.45 -8.45
N PRO A 21 -12.27 9.24 -7.37
CA PRO A 21 -11.28 10.23 -7.02
C PRO A 21 -10.02 9.56 -6.48
N ILE A 22 -8.91 9.75 -7.17
CA ILE A 22 -7.59 9.24 -6.78
C ILE A 22 -6.58 10.37 -6.59
N GLN A 23 -5.65 10.20 -5.66
CA GLN A 23 -4.58 11.15 -5.40
C GLN A 23 -3.26 10.43 -5.13
N CYS A 24 -2.20 10.80 -5.85
CA CYS A 24 -0.84 10.40 -5.50
C CYS A 24 -0.36 11.22 -4.29
N ALA A 25 0.23 10.54 -3.30
CA ALA A 25 0.66 11.16 -2.05
C ALA A 25 1.88 10.45 -1.46
N SER A 26 2.61 11.19 -0.63
CA SER A 26 3.60 10.64 0.31
C SER A 26 3.32 11.25 1.67
N ILE A 27 2.76 10.45 2.58
CA ILE A 27 2.31 10.90 3.90
C ILE A 27 2.86 9.99 5.00
N ARG A 28 2.86 10.51 6.22
CA ARG A 28 3.24 9.75 7.42
C ARG A 28 2.26 8.60 7.67
N ILE A 29 2.75 7.46 8.14
CA ILE A 29 1.92 6.27 8.40
C ILE A 29 0.82 6.50 9.44
N GLN A 30 1.00 7.43 10.38
CA GLN A 30 -0.08 7.81 11.29
C GLN A 30 -1.25 8.43 10.52
N HIS A 31 -0.98 9.32 9.56
CA HIS A 31 -2.04 9.89 8.72
C HIS A 31 -2.68 8.82 7.83
N LEU A 32 -1.90 7.87 7.31
CA LEU A 32 -2.45 6.73 6.58
C LEU A 32 -3.44 5.94 7.45
N ALA A 33 -3.09 5.62 8.69
CA ALA A 33 -4.00 4.97 9.64
C ALA A 33 -5.27 5.79 9.90
N TRP A 34 -5.16 7.10 10.07
CA TRP A 34 -6.32 8.00 10.23
C TRP A 34 -7.25 7.99 9.01
N LEU A 35 -6.68 7.98 7.79
CA LEU A 35 -7.47 7.90 6.56
C LEU A 35 -8.25 6.59 6.47
N LEU A 36 -7.62 5.47 6.80
CA LEU A 36 -8.29 4.15 6.80
C LEU A 36 -9.38 4.07 7.88
N LEU A 37 -9.10 4.55 9.10
CA LEU A 37 -10.09 4.58 10.18
C LEU A 37 -11.31 5.46 9.87
N SER A 38 -11.17 6.44 8.97
CA SER A 38 -12.30 7.26 8.55
C SER A 38 -13.35 6.48 7.74
N GLY A 39 -12.99 5.29 7.22
CA GLY A 39 -13.85 4.48 6.35
C GLY A 39 -14.10 5.10 4.96
N ARG A 40 -13.46 6.23 4.63
CA ARG A 40 -13.65 6.98 3.38
C ARG A 40 -12.54 6.75 2.35
N TYR A 41 -11.54 5.96 2.69
CA TYR A 41 -10.35 5.80 1.87
C TYR A 41 -9.88 4.35 1.82
N LEU A 42 -9.46 3.92 0.62
CA LEU A 42 -8.53 2.82 0.41
C LEU A 42 -7.18 3.41 0.01
N VAL A 43 -6.10 2.67 0.26
CA VAL A 43 -4.74 3.12 -0.08
C VAL A 43 -4.06 2.03 -0.90
N ILE A 44 -3.48 2.38 -2.04
CA ILE A 44 -2.54 1.51 -2.76
C ILE A 44 -1.14 1.98 -2.40
N ALA A 45 -0.32 1.11 -1.83
CA ALA A 45 1.02 1.45 -1.36
C ALA A 45 2.07 0.70 -2.17
N LEU A 46 3.14 1.41 -2.56
CA LEU A 46 4.35 0.79 -3.08
C LEU A 46 5.22 0.34 -1.90
N VAL A 47 5.53 -0.95 -1.83
CA VAL A 47 6.31 -1.55 -0.75
C VAL A 47 7.43 -2.42 -1.30
N ASP A 48 8.46 -2.66 -0.50
CA ASP A 48 9.34 -3.81 -0.73
C ASP A 48 8.60 -5.10 -0.33
N LYS A 49 8.36 -5.97 -1.32
CA LYS A 49 7.65 -7.24 -1.12
C LYS A 49 8.27 -8.10 -0.02
N ARG A 50 9.60 -8.07 0.11
CA ARG A 50 10.35 -8.94 1.02
C ARG A 50 10.09 -8.59 2.48
N THR A 51 9.98 -7.29 2.77
CA THR A 51 9.70 -6.76 4.11
C THR A 51 8.30 -7.13 4.57
N ILE A 52 7.33 -7.18 3.65
CA ILE A 52 5.95 -7.60 3.96
C ILE A 52 5.82 -9.12 4.14
N THR A 53 6.43 -9.93 3.27
CA THR A 53 6.34 -11.40 3.37
C THR A 53 7.14 -11.96 4.55
N HIS A 54 8.23 -11.30 4.93
CA HIS A 54 9.09 -11.73 6.04
C HIS A 54 9.44 -10.55 6.98
N PRO A 55 8.50 -10.04 7.79
CA PRO A 55 8.72 -8.88 8.65
C PRO A 55 9.88 -9.05 9.64
N LEU A 56 10.15 -10.28 10.08
CA LEU A 56 11.22 -10.60 11.05
C LEU A 56 12.57 -10.94 10.39
N ALA A 57 12.64 -11.05 9.06
CA ALA A 57 13.90 -11.39 8.37
C ALA A 57 14.85 -10.19 8.25
N SER A 58 14.35 -8.96 8.48
CA SER A 58 15.16 -7.74 8.44
C SER A 58 16.11 -7.58 9.64
N GLU A 59 15.97 -8.36 10.71
CA GLU A 59 16.78 -8.20 11.93
C GLU A 59 18.17 -8.87 11.88
N ARG A 60 18.56 -9.56 10.80
CA ARG A 60 19.73 -10.46 10.88
C ARG A 60 20.65 -10.46 9.66
N CYS A 61 21.29 -9.33 9.36
CA CYS A 61 22.67 -9.37 8.87
C CYS A 61 23.38 -8.01 9.08
N PRO A 62 24.55 -7.98 9.74
CA PRO A 62 25.44 -6.81 9.70
C PRO A 62 25.82 -6.49 8.25
N PRO A 63 25.99 -5.20 7.89
CA PRO A 63 26.32 -4.77 6.52
C PRO A 63 27.66 -5.34 6.02
N GLU A 64 28.49 -5.87 6.91
CA GLU A 64 29.81 -6.45 6.61
C GLU A 64 29.76 -7.93 6.16
N CYS A 65 28.63 -8.64 6.35
CA CYS A 65 28.51 -10.08 6.04
C CYS A 65 27.63 -10.40 4.83
N CYS A 66 26.94 -9.42 4.25
CA CYS A 66 26.10 -9.61 3.08
C CYS A 66 26.81 -9.10 1.83
N GLY A 67 26.79 -9.89 0.76
CA GLY A 67 27.13 -9.42 -0.59
C GLY A 67 26.24 -8.22 -1.02
N PRO A 68 26.34 -7.75 -2.27
CA PRO A 68 25.55 -6.61 -2.74
C PRO A 68 24.10 -6.78 -2.30
N THR A 69 23.57 -5.79 -1.57
CA THR A 69 22.23 -5.83 -0.98
C THR A 69 21.27 -6.36 -2.03
N PRO A 70 20.55 -7.46 -1.77
CA PRO A 70 19.64 -8.01 -2.76
C PRO A 70 18.70 -6.86 -3.16
N GLY A 71 18.56 -6.64 -4.47
CA GLY A 71 17.85 -5.49 -5.00
C GLY A 71 16.43 -5.36 -4.44
N TYR A 72 15.93 -4.14 -4.41
CA TYR A 72 14.54 -3.82 -4.08
C TYR A 72 13.57 -4.53 -5.05
N ILE A 73 12.51 -5.16 -4.50
CA ILE A 73 11.42 -5.75 -5.28
C ILE A 73 10.17 -4.92 -5.00
N GLY A 74 9.94 -3.93 -5.87
CA GLY A 74 8.75 -3.10 -5.79
C GLY A 74 7.48 -3.86 -6.07
N HIS A 75 6.52 -3.70 -5.16
CA HIS A 75 5.25 -4.40 -5.21
C HIS A 75 4.13 -3.51 -4.71
N PHE A 76 3.06 -3.39 -5.48
CA PHE A 76 1.88 -2.63 -5.06
C PHE A 76 0.93 -3.54 -4.29
N VAL A 77 0.54 -3.10 -3.09
CA VAL A 77 -0.48 -3.74 -2.25
C VAL A 77 -1.63 -2.77 -1.99
N VAL A 78 -2.82 -3.29 -1.73
CA VAL A 78 -3.96 -2.49 -1.28
C VAL A 78 -4.03 -2.57 0.24
N VAL A 79 -3.99 -1.44 0.92
CA VAL A 79 -4.24 -1.33 2.36
C VAL A 79 -5.72 -1.01 2.54
N CYS A 80 -6.46 -1.97 3.10
CA CYS A 80 -7.91 -1.95 3.18
C CYS A 80 -8.43 -1.37 4.50
N GLY A 81 -7.66 -1.51 5.57
CA GLY A 81 -8.11 -1.17 6.91
C GLY A 81 -6.98 -1.07 7.92
N PHE A 82 -7.32 -0.58 9.10
CA PHE A 82 -6.39 -0.48 10.22
C PHE A 82 -7.12 -0.81 11.54
N ASP A 83 -6.55 -1.75 12.29
CA ASP A 83 -6.96 -2.04 13.67
C ASP A 83 -6.07 -1.22 14.62
N SER A 84 -6.67 -0.22 15.27
CA SER A 84 -5.97 0.62 16.24
C SER A 84 -5.61 -0.07 17.55
N GLN A 85 -6.34 -1.13 17.94
CA GLN A 85 -6.06 -1.86 19.18
C GLN A 85 -4.81 -2.73 19.02
N CYS A 86 -4.74 -3.49 17.92
CA CYS A 86 -3.61 -4.36 17.64
C CYS A 86 -2.46 -3.65 16.90
N ARG A 87 -2.69 -2.43 16.40
CA ARG A 87 -1.78 -1.68 15.52
C ARG A 87 -1.38 -2.49 14.29
N MET A 88 -2.38 -3.05 13.62
CA MET A 88 -2.22 -3.89 12.44
C MET A 88 -2.93 -3.27 11.24
N PHE A 89 -2.29 -3.31 10.07
CA PHE A 89 -2.92 -2.95 8.81
C PHE A 89 -3.46 -4.21 8.14
N GLU A 90 -4.67 -4.11 7.60
CA GLU A 90 -5.22 -5.11 6.70
C GLU A 90 -4.74 -4.79 5.29
N ILE A 91 -4.07 -5.74 4.64
CA ILE A 91 -3.58 -5.62 3.27
C ILE A 91 -4.16 -6.72 2.37
N CYS A 92 -4.50 -6.36 1.15
CA CYS A 92 -4.78 -7.27 0.05
C CYS A 92 -3.60 -7.22 -0.92
N ASP A 93 -2.94 -8.35 -1.14
CA ASP A 93 -1.90 -8.49 -2.17
C ASP A 93 -2.55 -9.02 -3.46
N PRO A 94 -2.64 -8.22 -4.53
CA PRO A 94 -3.25 -8.65 -5.80
C PRO A 94 -2.54 -9.83 -6.48
N SER A 95 -1.28 -10.09 -6.13
CA SER A 95 -0.50 -11.23 -6.63
C SER A 95 -0.63 -12.49 -5.75
N SER A 96 -1.34 -12.39 -4.63
CA SER A 96 -1.67 -13.53 -3.78
C SER A 96 -3.07 -14.05 -4.11
N HIS A 97 -3.24 -15.37 -4.14
CA HIS A 97 -4.52 -16.00 -4.47
C HIS A 97 -5.45 -16.18 -3.24
N GLY A 98 -5.38 -15.28 -2.23
CA GLY A 98 -5.80 -15.66 -0.87
C GLY A 98 -6.38 -14.58 0.06
N GLY A 99 -7.06 -13.55 -0.45
CA GLY A 99 -7.79 -12.59 0.40
C GLY A 99 -6.90 -11.57 1.11
N THR A 100 -7.36 -11.05 2.26
CA THR A 100 -6.62 -10.07 3.06
C THR A 100 -5.72 -10.74 4.11
N SER A 101 -4.65 -10.05 4.47
CA SER A 101 -3.74 -10.44 5.55
C SER A 101 -3.45 -9.25 6.46
N TRP A 102 -3.03 -9.53 7.69
CA TRP A 102 -2.73 -8.49 8.67
C TRP A 102 -1.22 -8.32 8.83
N VAL A 103 -0.74 -7.09 8.69
CA VAL A 103 0.68 -6.74 8.85
C VAL A 103 0.87 -5.73 9.99
N PRO A 104 1.94 -5.87 10.80
CA PRO A 104 2.24 -4.90 11.84
C PRO A 104 2.49 -3.49 11.28
N PHE A 105 2.12 -2.48 12.07
CA PHE A 105 2.37 -1.08 11.75
C PHE A 105 3.82 -0.80 11.34
N ALA A 106 4.78 -1.33 12.11
CA ALA A 106 6.21 -1.17 11.83
C ALA A 106 6.61 -1.83 10.51
N ALA A 107 6.12 -3.04 10.24
CA ALA A 107 6.45 -3.78 9.03
C ALA A 107 5.99 -3.04 7.76
N LEU A 108 4.79 -2.45 7.77
CA LEU A 108 4.32 -1.66 6.64
C LEU A 108 5.15 -0.36 6.47
N GLU A 109 5.52 0.29 7.58
CA GLU A 109 6.36 1.49 7.53
C GLU A 109 7.73 1.19 6.94
N ASP A 110 8.41 0.16 7.46
CA ASP A 110 9.73 -0.25 6.98
C ASP A 110 9.68 -0.64 5.50
N ALA A 111 8.64 -1.35 5.10
CA ALA A 111 8.47 -1.79 3.71
C ALA A 111 8.28 -0.63 2.74
N ARG A 112 7.52 0.42 3.11
CA ARG A 112 7.28 1.60 2.27
C ARG A 112 8.35 2.69 2.40
N MET A 113 9.28 2.54 3.34
CA MET A 113 10.44 3.42 3.50
C MET A 113 11.71 2.84 2.86
N THR A 114 11.64 1.63 2.33
CA THR A 114 12.78 1.00 1.67
C THR A 114 13.15 1.75 0.40
N PHE A 115 14.45 1.87 0.14
CA PHE A 115 14.99 2.55 -1.05
C PHE A 115 14.31 2.10 -2.34
N GLY A 116 13.84 3.05 -3.15
CA GLY A 116 13.14 2.80 -4.41
C GLY A 116 11.61 2.74 -4.32
N THR A 117 11.04 2.82 -3.11
CA THR A 117 9.58 2.98 -2.93
C THR A 117 9.13 4.45 -2.88
N ASP A 118 10.05 5.37 -2.54
CA ASP A 118 9.83 6.81 -2.35
C ASP A 118 8.59 7.17 -1.52
N GLN A 119 8.14 6.24 -0.67
CA GLN A 119 6.92 6.36 0.12
C GLN A 119 5.65 6.60 -0.73
N ASP A 120 5.64 6.13 -1.98
CA ASP A 120 4.56 6.34 -2.94
C ASP A 120 3.26 5.67 -2.51
N LEU A 121 2.20 6.48 -2.45
CA LEU A 121 0.84 6.06 -2.15
C LEU A 121 -0.13 6.60 -3.20
N ILE A 122 -1.16 5.82 -3.52
CA ILE A 122 -2.34 6.25 -4.26
C ILE A 122 -3.52 6.16 -3.29
N LEU A 123 -4.05 7.31 -2.90
CA LEU A 123 -5.25 7.41 -2.07
C LEU A 123 -6.47 7.30 -2.97
N VAL A 124 -7.35 6.36 -2.67
CA VAL A 124 -8.63 6.18 -3.38
C VAL A 124 -9.74 6.60 -2.43
N ARG A 125 -10.45 7.68 -2.75
CA ARG A 125 -11.61 8.11 -1.95
C ARG A 125 -12.80 7.23 -2.30
N LEU A 126 -13.37 6.57 -1.29
CA LEU A 126 -14.62 5.86 -1.41
C LEU A 126 -15.76 6.88 -1.52
N ALA A 127 -16.67 6.67 -2.46
CA ALA A 127 -17.88 7.47 -2.53
C ALA A 127 -18.64 7.31 -1.21
N ASP A 128 -19.24 8.39 -0.72
CA ASP A 128 -20.19 8.27 0.38
C ASP A 128 -21.31 7.34 -0.13
N SER A 129 -21.42 6.15 0.47
CA SER A 129 -22.56 5.28 0.27
C SER A 129 -23.78 6.06 0.75
N SER A 130 -24.40 6.79 -0.18
CA SER A 130 -25.73 7.34 0.04
C SER A 130 -26.59 6.10 0.28
N HIS A 131 -26.95 5.84 1.53
CA HIS A 131 -27.98 4.85 1.85
C HIS A 131 -29.25 5.32 1.15
N SER A 132 -29.45 4.91 -0.10
CA SER A 132 -30.76 4.80 -0.72
C SER A 132 -31.41 3.52 -0.18
N GLU A 133 -31.62 3.46 1.12
CA GLU A 133 -32.61 2.57 1.73
C GLU A 133 -33.86 3.42 1.95
N LEU A 134 -34.67 3.52 0.90
CA LEU A 134 -36.09 3.84 0.97
C LEU A 134 -36.71 3.44 -0.37
N ARG A 135 -37.15 2.18 -0.47
CA ARG A 135 -38.38 1.77 -1.14
C ARG A 135 -38.74 0.34 -0.79
#